data_AF-A0A3S2TTR0-F1
#
_entry.id   AF-A0A3S2TTR0-F1
#
_cell.length_a   1.000
_cell.length_b   1.000
_cell.length_c   1.000
_cell.angle_alpha   90.00
_cell.angle_beta   90.00
_cell.angle_gamma   90.00
#
_symmetry.space_group_name_H-M   'P 1'
#
loop_
_entity.id
_entity.type
_entity.pdbx_description
1 polymer ?
#
loop_
_entity_poly.entity_id
_entity_poly.type
_entity_poly.pdbx_seq_one_letter_code
_entity_poly.pdbx_strand_id
1 'polypeptide(L)'
;MHKVDPVYGYEVDKFEADHIVSMKEITEMDGFSRLTREQQIEILNLKVNFIGLGKSLNASKGAHSWADWKGHSKMGEVPVNVRMEMLEKEKQAKEALKIAIEERLQK
;
A
#
# COMPACT_ATOMS: atom_id res chain seq x y z
N MET A 1 4.31 -13.13 20.69
CA MET A 1 4.44 -13.40 19.25
C MET A 1 5.30 -12.30 18.66
N HIS A 2 6.49 -12.63 18.16
CA HIS A 2 7.36 -11.65 17.50
C HIS A 2 6.75 -11.29 16.15
N LYS A 3 6.77 -10.00 15.79
CA LYS A 3 6.32 -9.54 14.46
C LYS A 3 7.53 -9.55 13.55
N VAL A 4 7.39 -10.19 12.40
CA VAL A 4 8.46 -10.32 11.41
C VAL A 4 8.12 -9.40 10.24
N ASP A 5 9.05 -8.51 9.90
CA ASP A 5 8.91 -7.62 8.77
C ASP A 5 8.74 -8.43 7.46
N PRO A 6 7.73 -8.12 6.63
CA PRO A 6 7.40 -8.94 5.47
C PRO A 6 8.41 -8.82 4.32
N VAL A 7 9.32 -7.84 4.35
CA VAL A 7 10.24 -7.56 3.24
C VAL A 7 11.58 -8.26 3.44
N TYR A 8 12.19 -8.11 4.61
CA TYR A 8 13.53 -8.67 4.90
C TYR A 8 13.54 -9.67 6.06
N GLY A 9 12.40 -9.97 6.67
CA GLY A 9 12.29 -11.06 7.64
C GLY A 9 12.91 -10.81 9.01
N TYR A 10 13.21 -9.55 9.36
CA TYR A 10 13.74 -9.21 10.69
C TYR A 10 12.62 -8.88 11.68
N GLU A 11 12.89 -9.04 12.97
CA GLU A 11 11.89 -8.75 14.01
C GLU A 11 11.66 -7.24 14.18
N VAL A 12 10.40 -6.87 14.38
CA VAL A 12 9.98 -5.50 14.67
C VAL A 12 9.11 -5.46 15.92
N ASP A 13 9.28 -4.43 16.75
CA ASP A 13 8.44 -4.24 17.94
C ASP A 13 6.98 -3.89 17.55
N LYS A 14 6.84 -3.12 16.47
CA LYS A 14 5.57 -2.61 15.98
C LYS A 14 5.58 -2.42 14.47
N PHE A 15 4.43 -2.70 13.85
CA PHE A 15 4.15 -2.30 12.47
C PHE A 15 3.54 -0.91 12.42
N GLU A 16 3.94 -0.14 11.41
CA GLU A 16 3.19 0.99 10.90
C GLU A 16 2.32 0.51 9.73
N ALA A 17 1.12 1.06 9.61
CA ALA A 17 0.25 0.76 8.48
C ALA A 17 0.75 1.56 7.27
N ASP A 18 1.26 0.85 6.27
CA ASP A 18 1.64 1.42 4.99
C ASP A 18 0.53 1.23 3.97
N HIS A 19 0.33 2.22 3.12
CA HIS A 19 -0.56 2.12 1.97
C HIS A 19 0.17 1.37 0.84
N ILE A 20 -0.38 0.22 0.43
CA ILE A 20 0.17 -0.56 -0.68
C ILE A 20 0.20 0.30 -1.96
N VAL A 21 -0.94 0.89 -2.31
CA VAL A 21 -1.09 1.96 -3.31
C VAL A 21 -1.11 3.29 -2.56
N SER A 22 -0.16 4.17 -2.87
CA SER A 22 0.01 5.42 -2.12
C SER A 22 -1.24 6.32 -2.16
N MET A 23 -1.46 7.11 -1.11
CA MET A 23 -2.56 8.09 -1.10
C MET A 23 -2.51 9.03 -2.31
N LYS A 24 -1.31 9.43 -2.75
CA LYS A 24 -1.13 10.29 -3.93
C LYS A 24 -1.75 9.64 -5.18
N GLU A 25 -1.41 8.38 -5.43
CA GLU A 25 -1.95 7.64 -6.57
C GLU A 25 -3.47 7.46 -6.45
N ILE A 26 -3.99 7.16 -5.25
CA ILE A 26 -5.44 7.03 -5.02
C ILE A 26 -6.17 8.34 -5.34
N THR A 27 -5.63 9.49 -4.89
CA THR A 27 -6.27 10.79 -5.13
C THR A 27 -6.30 11.19 -6.60
N GLU A 28 -5.44 10.58 -7.42
CA GLU A 28 -5.34 10.77 -8.86
C GLU A 28 -6.17 9.73 -9.66
N MET A 29 -6.78 8.74 -9.00
CA MET A 29 -7.66 7.75 -9.66
C MET A 29 -8.93 8.41 -10.20
N ASP A 30 -9.36 7.96 -11.39
CA ASP A 30 -10.58 8.47 -12.02
C ASP A 30 -11.78 8.33 -11.07
N GLY A 31 -12.56 9.40 -10.99
CA GLY A 31 -13.75 9.45 -10.14
C GLY A 31 -13.53 9.73 -8.65
N PHE A 32 -12.32 9.57 -8.10
CA PHE A 32 -12.08 9.80 -6.67
C PHE A 32 -12.44 11.22 -6.22
N SER A 33 -12.09 12.22 -7.04
CA SER A 33 -12.37 13.63 -6.76
C SER A 33 -13.85 13.99 -6.79
N ARG A 34 -14.71 13.14 -7.37
CA ARG A 34 -16.17 13.32 -7.42
C ARG A 34 -16.90 12.77 -6.19
N LEU A 35 -16.23 11.95 -5.39
CA LEU A 35 -16.79 11.37 -4.17
C LEU A 35 -17.00 12.43 -3.08
N THR A 36 -17.94 12.20 -2.17
CA THR A 36 -18.04 13.02 -0.95
C THR A 36 -16.79 12.84 -0.08
N ARG A 37 -16.56 13.76 0.86
CA ARG A 37 -15.43 13.66 1.78
C ARG A 37 -15.47 12.36 2.59
N GLU A 38 -16.65 11.94 3.03
CA GLU A 38 -16.85 10.71 3.80
C GLU A 38 -16.49 9.48 2.94
N GLN A 39 -16.96 9.45 1.69
CA GLN A 39 -16.62 8.40 0.74
C GLN A 39 -15.12 8.37 0.42
N GLN A 40 -14.47 9.52 0.24
CA GLN A 40 -13.01 9.59 0.05
C GLN A 40 -12.26 9.00 1.25
N ILE A 41 -12.68 9.33 2.47
CA ILE A 41 -12.10 8.77 3.70
C ILE A 41 -12.28 7.25 3.74
N GLU A 42 -13.45 6.73 3.37
CA GLU A 42 -13.68 5.28 3.29
C GLU A 42 -12.76 4.59 2.28
N ILE A 43 -12.58 5.18 1.08
CA ILE A 43 -11.69 4.66 0.04
C ILE A 43 -10.23 4.64 0.51
N LEU A 44 -9.77 5.74 1.12
CA LEU A 44 -8.40 5.83 1.68
C LEU A 44 -8.15 4.84 2.83
N ASN A 45 -9.22 4.35 3.47
CA ASN A 45 -9.17 3.40 4.58
C ASN A 45 -9.59 1.96 4.19
N LEU A 46 -9.65 1.63 2.89
CA LEU A 46 -9.90 0.24 2.47
C LEU A 46 -8.80 -0.69 2.97
N LYS A 47 -9.19 -1.65 3.82
CA LYS A 47 -8.26 -2.59 4.48
C LYS A 47 -7.35 -3.35 3.50
N VAL A 48 -7.84 -3.65 2.29
CA VAL A 48 -7.07 -4.34 1.24
C VAL A 48 -5.85 -3.54 0.78
N ASN A 49 -5.86 -2.21 0.97
CA ASN A 49 -4.77 -1.32 0.59
C ASN A 49 -3.74 -1.10 1.70
N PHE A 50 -3.75 -1.91 2.77
CA PHE A 50 -2.78 -1.77 3.86
C PHE A 50 -1.91 -3.01 4.04
N ILE A 51 -0.64 -2.77 4.37
CA ILE A 51 0.30 -3.77 4.86
C ILE A 51 1.03 -3.24 6.09
N GLY A 52 1.40 -4.13 7.01
CA GLY A 52 2.24 -3.77 8.15
C GLY A 52 3.71 -3.78 7.76
N LEU A 53 4.39 -2.63 7.87
CA LEU A 53 5.84 -2.52 7.67
C LEU A 53 6.53 -2.05 8.94
N GLY A 54 7.77 -2.48 9.15
CA GLY A 54 8.62 -1.85 10.17
C GLY A 54 8.84 -0.37 9.84
N LYS A 55 8.95 0.48 10.87
CA LYS A 55 9.12 1.95 10.72
C LYS A 55 10.19 2.36 9.71
N SER A 56 11.35 1.68 9.72
CA SER A 56 12.46 1.98 8.79
C SER A 56 12.09 1.70 7.34
N LEU A 57 11.36 0.60 7.08
CA LEU A 57 10.93 0.25 5.72
C LEU A 57 9.77 1.11 5.26
N ASN A 58 8.80 1.37 6.14
CA ASN A 58 7.69 2.28 5.87
C ASN A 58 8.23 3.65 5.40
N ALA A 59 9.19 4.22 6.14
CA ALA A 59 9.85 5.46 5.78
C ALA A 59 10.66 5.37 4.47
N SER A 60 11.34 4.24 4.24
CA SER A 60 12.15 4.06 3.04
C SER A 60 11.33 3.82 1.76
N LYS A 61 10.17 3.16 1.86
CA LYS A 61 9.25 2.95 0.74
C LYS A 61 8.52 4.25 0.42
N GLY A 62 7.99 4.92 1.45
CA GLY A 62 7.22 6.15 1.28
C GLY A 62 6.13 6.01 0.21
N ALA A 63 6.04 6.99 -0.69
CA ALA A 63 5.03 7.02 -1.76
C ALA A 63 5.42 6.23 -3.03
N HIS A 64 6.57 5.54 -3.04
CA HIS A 64 6.96 4.73 -4.19
C HIS A 64 6.01 3.53 -4.36
N SER A 65 5.75 3.18 -5.62
CA SER A 65 5.10 1.92 -5.96
C SER A 65 6.02 0.75 -5.60
N TRP A 66 5.45 -0.45 -5.47
CA TRP A 66 6.23 -1.67 -5.34
C TRP A 66 7.00 -2.04 -6.60
N ALA A 67 6.76 -1.42 -7.75
CA ALA A 67 7.62 -1.57 -8.93
C ALA A 67 8.85 -0.65 -8.84
N ASP A 68 8.66 0.59 -8.38
CA ASP A 68 9.70 1.62 -8.37
C ASP A 68 10.61 1.55 -7.14
N TRP A 69 10.08 1.10 -6.00
CA TRP A 69 10.85 1.02 -4.77
C TRP A 69 11.87 -0.13 -4.83
N LYS A 70 13.12 0.16 -5.22
CA LYS A 70 14.19 -0.85 -5.37
C LYS A 70 14.46 -1.64 -4.09
N GLY A 71 14.35 -1.00 -2.93
CA GLY A 71 14.59 -1.59 -1.62
C GLY A 71 15.13 -0.57 -0.63
N HIS A 72 15.58 -1.04 0.52
CA HIS A 72 16.09 -0.18 1.58
C HIS A 72 17.59 0.04 1.40
N SER A 73 18.05 1.30 1.45
CA SER A 73 19.44 1.66 1.16
C SER A 73 20.50 0.88 1.95
N LYS A 74 20.16 0.44 3.18
CA LYS A 74 21.03 -0.40 4.02
C LYS A 74 20.80 -1.91 3.91
N MET A 75 19.61 -2.35 3.52
CA MET A 75 19.28 -3.79 3.48
C MET A 75 19.39 -4.37 2.07
N GLY A 76 19.54 -3.52 1.06
CA GLY A 76 19.65 -3.92 -0.33
C GLY A 76 18.31 -3.93 -1.04
N GLU A 77 18.27 -4.67 -2.15
CA GLU A 77 17.08 -4.80 -2.99
C GLU A 77 16.03 -5.70 -2.32
N VAL A 78 14.76 -5.44 -2.62
CA VAL A 78 13.67 -6.33 -2.16
C VAL A 78 13.88 -7.73 -2.76
N PRO A 79 13.82 -8.80 -1.95
CA PRO A 79 13.93 -10.17 -2.44
C PRO A 79 12.92 -10.47 -3.56
N VAL A 80 13.33 -11.21 -4.59
CA VAL A 80 12.52 -11.42 -5.80
C VAL A 80 11.16 -12.05 -5.49
N ASN A 81 11.10 -13.03 -4.60
CA ASN A 81 9.84 -13.67 -4.20
C ASN A 81 8.90 -12.66 -3.51
N VAL A 82 9.43 -11.82 -2.61
CA VAL A 82 8.68 -10.76 -1.95
C VAL A 82 8.22 -9.71 -2.96
N ARG A 83 9.08 -9.33 -3.91
CA ARG A 83 8.72 -8.40 -4.98
C ARG A 83 7.49 -8.88 -5.75
N MET A 84 7.51 -10.14 -6.19
CA MET A 84 6.41 -10.72 -6.95
C MET A 84 5.11 -10.75 -6.14
N GLU A 85 5.19 -11.10 -4.85
CA GLU A 85 4.03 -11.06 -3.96
C GLU A 85 3.47 -9.65 -3.80
N MET A 86 4.33 -8.65 -3.58
CA MET A 86 3.90 -7.28 -3.36
C MET A 86 3.34 -6.62 -4.63
N LEU A 87 3.88 -6.95 -5.80
CA LEU A 87 3.31 -6.51 -7.07
C LEU A 87 1.90 -7.07 -7.30
N GLU A 88 1.66 -8.34 -6.94
CA GLU A 88 0.32 -8.93 -7.03
C GLU A 88 -0.65 -8.28 -6.02
N LYS A 89 -0.21 -8.04 -4.77
CA LYS A 89 -1.00 -7.30 -3.78
C LYS A 89 -1.32 -5.87 -4.24
N GLU A 90 -0.35 -5.20 -4.85
CA GLU A 90 -0.55 -3.86 -5.40
C GLU A 90 -1.58 -3.86 -6.52
N LYS A 91 -1.51 -4.84 -7.44
CA LYS A 91 -2.52 -5.02 -8.49
C LYS A 91 -3.92 -5.26 -7.90
N GLN A 92 -4.04 -6.14 -6.91
CA GLN A 92 -5.31 -6.43 -6.25
C GLN A 92 -5.87 -5.21 -5.51
N ALA A 93 -5.02 -4.45 -4.83
CA ALA A 93 -5.42 -3.22 -4.15
C ALA A 93 -5.89 -2.15 -5.14
N LYS A 94 -5.17 -1.94 -6.26
CA LYS A 94 -5.59 -1.01 -7.33
C LYS A 94 -6.96 -1.38 -7.90
N GLU A 95 -7.20 -2.66 -8.15
CA GLU A 95 -8.49 -3.13 -8.66
C GLU A 95 -9.62 -2.90 -7.65
N ALA A 96 -9.41 -3.27 -6.40
CA ALA A 96 -10.41 -3.07 -5.35
C ALA A 96 -10.71 -1.58 -5.11
N LEU A 97 -9.71 -0.71 -5.18
CA LEU A 97 -9.88 0.75 -5.08
C LEU A 97 -10.74 1.28 -6.23
N LYS A 98 -10.47 0.88 -7.47
CA LYS A 98 -11.26 1.29 -8.65
C LYS A 98 -12.71 0.86 -8.53
N ILE A 99 -12.96 -0.42 -8.24
CA ILE A 99 -14.32 -0.96 -8.05
C ILE A 99 -15.05 -0.17 -6.95
N ALA A 100 -14.39 0.05 -5.81
CA ALA A 100 -15.01 0.74 -4.68
C ALA A 100 -15.33 2.22 -4.98
N ILE A 101 -14.54 2.90 -5.82
CA ILE A 101 -14.82 4.26 -6.31
C ILE A 101 -16.02 4.22 -7.25
N GLU A 102 -16.02 3.34 -8.25
CA GLU A 102 -17.11 3.19 -9.22
C GLU A 102 -18.45 2.89 -8.54
N GLU A 103 -18.49 1.96 -7.59
CA GLU A 103 -19.67 1.61 -6.80
C GLU A 103 -20.26 2.79 -6.02
N ARG A 104 -19.42 3.73 -5.58
CA ARG A 104 -19.85 4.93 -4.83
C ARG A 104 -20.36 6.05 -5.73
N LEU A 105 -19.95 6.07 -7.00
CA LEU A 105 -20.42 7.04 -7.99
C LEU A 105 -21.77 6.64 -8.63
N GLN A 106 -22.10 5.35 -8.61
CA GLN A 106 -23.37 4.83 -9.14
C GLN A 106 -24.55 4.94 -8.16
N LYS A 107 -24.30 5.37 -6.92
CA LYS A 107 -25.30 5.55 -5.86
C LYS A 107 -25.65 7.02 -5.70
#